data_AF-J3FGZ3-F1
#
_entry.id   AF-J3FGZ3-F1
#
_cell.length_a   1.000
_cell.length_b   1.000
_cell.length_c   1.000
_cell.angle_alpha   90.00
_cell.angle_beta   90.00
_cell.angle_gamma   90.00
#
_symmetry.space_group_name_H-M   'P 1'
#
loop_
_entity.id
_entity.type
_entity.pdbx_description
1 polymer ?
#
loop_
_entity_poly.entity_id
_entity_poly.type
_entity_poly.pdbx_seq_one_letter_code
_entity_poly.pdbx_strand_id
1 'polypeptide(L)'
;MTNLIRNGEFYEGEKDWSVSHPDQVKFNEDDCRITSPGYISQDVIFQSEAEEYALSARIKTASGSTARVILTLHPAGDELELALTDDPNWQVRTDWILAPAGTTGATVRLQTDGANSVAAAQFGSLVLLSLETREPKNTLERIVV
;
A
#
# COMPACT_ATOMS: atom_id res chain seq x y z
N MET A 1 10.10 6.43 12.25
CA MET A 1 9.61 6.22 10.87
C MET A 1 8.16 6.68 10.81
N THR A 2 7.81 7.47 9.81
CA THR A 2 6.45 8.00 9.62
C THR A 2 5.82 7.26 8.43
N ASN A 3 4.53 6.97 8.51
CA ASN A 3 3.79 6.41 7.37
C ASN A 3 3.85 7.37 6.18
N LEU A 4 4.32 6.89 5.04
CA LEU A 4 4.41 7.67 3.81
C LEU A 4 3.05 7.84 3.13
N ILE A 5 2.09 6.97 3.43
CA ILE A 5 0.71 7.09 2.97
C ILE A 5 -0.03 8.06 3.89
N ARG A 6 -0.62 9.09 3.29
CA ARG A 6 -1.51 10.01 4.01
C ARG A 6 -2.91 9.42 4.11
N ASN A 7 -3.58 9.69 5.23
CA ASN A 7 -4.93 9.21 5.50
C ASN A 7 -5.11 7.69 5.24
N GLY A 8 -4.09 6.89 5.62
CA GLY A 8 -4.09 5.43 5.45
C GLY A 8 -5.04 4.68 6.40
N GLU A 9 -5.56 5.36 7.41
CA GLU A 9 -6.61 4.87 8.33
C GLU A 9 -8.03 5.32 7.90
N PHE A 10 -8.13 6.12 6.83
CA PHE A 10 -9.39 6.58 6.25
C PHE A 10 -10.29 7.50 7.10
N TYR A 11 -9.85 7.90 8.31
CA TYR A 11 -10.59 8.82 9.20
C TYR A 11 -11.00 10.15 8.56
N GLU A 12 -10.24 10.62 7.56
CA GLU A 12 -10.54 11.88 6.85
C GLU A 12 -11.31 11.67 5.55
N GLY A 13 -11.94 10.51 5.38
CA GLY A 13 -12.71 10.15 4.19
C GLY A 13 -11.83 10.06 2.95
N GLU A 14 -12.25 10.69 1.85
CA GLU A 14 -11.51 10.72 0.59
C GLU A 14 -10.31 11.67 0.58
N LYS A 15 -10.06 12.40 1.67
CA LYS A 15 -8.91 13.32 1.73
C LYS A 15 -7.61 12.58 1.44
N ASP A 16 -6.79 13.15 0.55
CA ASP A 16 -5.54 12.58 0.02
C ASP A 16 -5.69 11.37 -0.93
N TRP A 17 -6.91 10.92 -1.24
CA TRP A 17 -7.19 9.82 -2.15
C TRP A 17 -7.84 10.30 -3.45
N SER A 18 -7.33 9.87 -4.59
CA SER A 18 -8.01 9.96 -5.87
C SER A 18 -8.99 8.81 -6.01
N VAL A 19 -10.28 9.10 -6.21
CA VAL A 19 -11.35 8.10 -6.27
C VAL A 19 -11.81 7.89 -7.70
N SER A 20 -11.87 6.64 -8.14
CA SER A 20 -12.60 6.27 -9.37
C SER A 20 -13.98 5.72 -9.03
N HIS A 21 -14.93 5.90 -9.94
CA HIS A 21 -16.32 5.45 -9.77
C HIS A 21 -16.87 5.76 -8.37
N PRO A 22 -17.09 7.04 -8.00
CA PRO A 22 -17.43 7.44 -6.64
C PRO A 22 -18.59 6.67 -6.01
N ASP A 23 -19.58 6.25 -6.79
CA ASP A 23 -20.72 5.44 -6.32
C ASP A 23 -20.31 4.03 -5.82
N GLN A 24 -19.11 3.57 -6.17
CA GLN A 24 -18.55 2.26 -5.83
C GLN A 24 -17.54 2.32 -4.68
N VAL A 25 -17.21 3.51 -4.18
CA VAL A 25 -16.25 3.73 -3.09
C VAL A 25 -16.96 4.40 -1.93
N LYS A 26 -16.85 3.81 -0.75
CA LYS A 26 -17.45 4.35 0.47
C LYS A 26 -16.41 4.40 1.57
N PHE A 27 -16.13 5.60 2.06
CA PHE A 27 -15.34 5.81 3.26
C PHE A 27 -16.27 5.79 4.48
N ASN A 28 -15.95 4.94 5.44
CA ASN A 28 -16.56 4.88 6.76
C ASN A 28 -15.57 5.48 7.79
N GLU A 29 -15.93 5.47 9.07
CA GLU A 29 -15.09 6.10 10.11
C GLU A 29 -13.66 5.52 10.16
N ASP A 30 -13.47 4.22 9.96
CA ASP A 30 -12.16 3.54 10.09
C ASP A 30 -11.84 2.58 8.93
N ASP A 31 -12.61 2.63 7.85
CA ASP A 31 -12.37 1.77 6.68
C ASP A 31 -12.83 2.40 5.36
N CYS A 32 -12.24 1.94 4.28
CA CYS A 32 -12.72 2.19 2.93
C CYS A 32 -13.25 0.89 2.32
N ARG A 33 -14.51 0.93 1.88
CA ARG A 33 -15.14 -0.13 1.10
C ARG A 33 -15.09 0.21 -0.38
N ILE A 34 -14.58 -0.72 -1.19
CA ILE A 34 -14.50 -0.60 -2.64
C ILE A 34 -15.27 -1.75 -3.28
N THR A 35 -16.13 -1.42 -4.24
CA THR A 35 -16.87 -2.40 -5.06
C THR A 35 -16.37 -2.31 -6.50
N SER A 36 -16.22 -3.42 -7.22
CA SER A 36 -15.77 -3.39 -8.61
C SER A 36 -16.77 -2.64 -9.50
N PRO A 37 -16.33 -1.76 -10.43
CA PRO A 37 -14.94 -1.53 -10.88
C PRO A 37 -14.24 -0.33 -10.22
N GLY A 38 -14.69 0.10 -9.03
CA GLY A 38 -14.08 1.19 -8.30
C GLY A 38 -12.65 0.88 -7.83
N TYR A 39 -11.88 1.94 -7.64
CA TYR A 39 -10.56 1.92 -7.02
C TYR A 39 -10.25 3.28 -6.43
N ILE A 40 -9.32 3.32 -5.47
CA ILE A 40 -8.71 4.56 -5.00
C ILE A 40 -7.19 4.50 -5.19
N SER A 41 -6.56 5.66 -5.36
CA SER A 41 -5.11 5.74 -5.48
C SER A 41 -4.52 6.99 -4.85
N GLN A 42 -3.25 6.91 -4.44
CA GLN A 42 -2.48 8.03 -3.93
C GLN A 42 -1.06 7.96 -4.49
N ASP A 43 -0.54 9.09 -4.95
CA ASP A 43 0.88 9.24 -5.26
C ASP A 43 1.65 9.63 -3.99
N VAL A 44 2.77 8.96 -3.78
CA VAL A 44 3.65 9.11 -2.63
C VAL A 44 5.01 9.57 -3.16
N ILE A 45 5.53 10.67 -2.60
CA ILE A 45 6.86 11.19 -2.93
C ILE A 45 7.83 10.70 -1.86
N PHE A 46 8.95 10.13 -2.27
CA PHE A 46 10.01 9.69 -1.36
C PHE A 46 10.98 10.84 -1.10
N GLN A 47 11.20 11.16 0.17
CA GLN A 47 12.07 12.28 0.58
C GLN A 47 13.55 11.88 0.65
N SER A 48 13.84 10.58 0.70
CA SER A 48 15.18 10.01 0.76
C SER A 48 15.23 8.73 -0.06
N GLU A 49 16.40 8.40 -0.59
CA GLU A 49 16.65 7.14 -1.27
C GLU A 49 16.74 6.02 -0.22
N ALA A 50 15.61 5.38 0.08
CA ALA A 50 15.63 4.09 0.77
C ALA A 50 15.77 2.96 -0.25
N GLU A 51 16.55 1.94 0.09
CA GLU A 51 16.74 0.76 -0.76
C GLU A 51 15.54 -0.19 -0.69
N GLU A 52 14.78 -0.17 0.40
CA GLU A 52 13.65 -1.06 0.64
C GLU A 52 12.43 -0.31 1.16
N TYR A 53 11.25 -0.72 0.71
CA TYR A 53 9.97 -0.24 1.20
C TYR A 53 9.10 -1.41 1.66
N ALA A 54 8.51 -1.27 2.85
CA ALA A 54 7.54 -2.23 3.39
C ALA A 54 6.13 -1.67 3.28
N LEU A 55 5.24 -2.45 2.68
CA LEU A 55 3.81 -2.17 2.58
C LEU A 55 3.04 -3.11 3.50
N SER A 56 2.13 -2.56 4.29
CA SER A 56 1.21 -3.33 5.13
C SER A 56 -0.21 -2.82 4.95
N ALA A 57 -1.16 -3.73 4.86
CA ALA A 57 -2.56 -3.44 4.65
C ALA A 57 -3.45 -4.35 5.50
N ARG A 58 -4.44 -3.78 6.18
CA ARG A 58 -5.52 -4.51 6.84
C ARG A 58 -6.70 -4.64 5.88
N ILE A 59 -7.01 -5.87 5.45
CA ILE A 59 -7.91 -6.19 4.35
C ILE A 59 -8.93 -7.23 4.79
N LYS A 60 -10.16 -7.14 4.29
CA LYS A 60 -11.11 -8.26 4.21
C LYS A 60 -11.87 -8.20 2.89
N THR A 61 -12.37 -9.33 2.41
CA THR A 61 -13.03 -9.44 1.10
C THR A 61 -14.23 -10.37 1.17
N ALA A 62 -15.26 -10.11 0.36
CA ALA A 62 -16.38 -11.03 0.22
C ALA A 62 -15.95 -12.33 -0.50
N SER A 63 -16.71 -13.41 -0.32
CA SER A 63 -16.52 -14.63 -1.10
C SER A 63 -16.75 -14.37 -2.60
N GLY A 64 -15.95 -15.01 -3.45
CA GLY A 64 -15.88 -14.80 -4.89
C GLY A 64 -15.14 -13.51 -5.30
N SER A 65 -14.41 -12.87 -4.39
CA SER A 65 -13.75 -11.57 -4.62
C SER A 65 -12.31 -11.57 -4.14
N THR A 66 -11.45 -10.85 -4.87
CA THR A 66 -10.06 -10.63 -4.49
C THR A 66 -9.82 -9.14 -4.26
N ALA A 67 -9.42 -8.79 -3.04
CA ALA A 67 -8.93 -7.46 -2.72
C ALA A 67 -7.44 -7.36 -3.10
N ARG A 68 -7.04 -6.23 -3.70
CA ARG A 68 -5.65 -5.95 -4.05
C ARG A 68 -5.21 -4.58 -3.54
N VAL A 69 -3.99 -4.52 -3.04
CA VAL A 69 -3.22 -3.30 -2.83
C VAL A 69 -1.98 -3.39 -3.70
N ILE A 70 -1.84 -2.50 -4.65
CA ILE A 70 -0.74 -2.48 -5.62
C ILE A 70 0.09 -1.22 -5.34
N LEU A 71 1.38 -1.39 -5.14
CA LEU A 71 2.36 -0.32 -5.06
C LEU A 71 3.24 -0.38 -6.30
N THR A 72 3.22 0.67 -7.12
CA THR A 72 4.03 0.80 -8.32
C THR A 72 5.11 1.85 -8.08
N LEU A 73 6.39 1.46 -8.12
CA LEU A 73 7.53 2.36 -7.92
C LEU A 73 7.86 3.16 -9.18
N HIS A 74 8.20 4.44 -9.02
CA HIS A 74 8.49 5.34 -10.13
C HIS A 74 9.94 5.83 -10.12
N PRO A 75 10.61 5.91 -11.30
CA PRO A 75 10.04 5.75 -12.64
C PRO A 75 10.10 4.31 -13.19
N ALA A 76 10.72 3.37 -12.47
CA ALA A 76 11.06 2.05 -13.01
C ALA A 76 9.84 1.17 -13.34
N GLY A 77 8.74 1.34 -12.61
CA GLY A 77 7.49 0.61 -12.80
C GLY A 77 7.41 -0.72 -12.04
N ASP A 78 8.39 -1.04 -11.18
CA ASP A 78 8.36 -2.24 -10.34
C ASP A 78 7.15 -2.24 -9.41
N GLU A 79 6.52 -3.41 -9.25
CA GLU A 79 5.28 -3.54 -8.49
C GLU A 79 5.41 -4.49 -7.31
N LEU A 80 4.78 -4.12 -6.20
CA LEU A 80 4.47 -4.99 -5.08
C LEU A 80 2.95 -5.11 -4.94
N GLU A 81 2.44 -6.34 -4.85
CA GLU A 81 1.02 -6.59 -4.67
C GLU A 81 0.75 -7.34 -3.35
N LEU A 82 -0.16 -6.79 -2.54
CA LEU A 82 -0.81 -7.52 -1.46
C LEU A 82 -2.20 -7.94 -1.90
N ALA A 83 -2.47 -9.25 -1.89
CA ALA A 83 -3.77 -9.81 -2.24
C ALA A 83 -4.41 -10.58 -1.09
N LEU A 84 -5.75 -10.52 -1.05
CA LEU A 84 -6.57 -11.37 -0.19
C LEU A 84 -7.80 -11.83 -0.99
N THR A 85 -8.03 -13.14 -1.00
CA THR A 85 -9.15 -13.78 -1.72
C THR A 85 -10.03 -14.52 -0.71
N ASP A 86 -11.35 -14.38 -0.87
CA ASP A 86 -12.37 -15.16 -0.17
C ASP A 86 -12.28 -15.21 1.37
N ASP A 87 -11.77 -14.16 2.01
CA ASP A 87 -11.69 -14.07 3.47
C ASP A 87 -12.51 -12.89 4.01
N PRO A 88 -13.69 -13.15 4.62
CA PRO A 88 -14.53 -12.12 5.20
C PRO A 88 -13.98 -11.57 6.53
N ASN A 89 -12.92 -12.16 7.09
CA ASN A 89 -12.28 -11.68 8.31
C ASN A 89 -11.17 -10.69 7.99
N TRP A 90 -10.93 -9.78 8.93
CA TRP A 90 -9.81 -8.85 8.83
C TRP A 90 -8.48 -9.60 8.93
N GLN A 91 -7.68 -9.47 7.88
CA GLN A 91 -6.30 -9.97 7.81
C GLN A 91 -5.35 -8.80 7.65
N VAL A 92 -4.15 -8.91 8.24
CA VAL A 92 -3.04 -8.02 7.94
C VAL A 92 -2.14 -8.72 6.93
N ARG A 93 -1.92 -8.08 5.79
CA ARG A 93 -0.94 -8.49 4.78
C ARG A 93 0.23 -7.52 4.85
N THR A 94 1.43 -8.06 4.82
CA THR A 94 2.66 -7.25 4.80
C THR A 94 3.64 -7.92 3.86
N ASP A 95 4.29 -7.10 3.03
CA ASP A 95 5.39 -7.52 2.19
C ASP A 95 6.29 -6.31 1.89
N TRP A 96 7.39 -6.52 1.19
CA TRP A 96 8.39 -5.49 0.92
C TRP A 96 8.97 -5.61 -0.49
N ILE A 97 9.56 -4.52 -0.97
CA ILE A 97 10.17 -4.43 -2.29
C ILE A 97 11.45 -3.61 -2.24
N LEU A 98 12.45 -4.06 -3.01
CA LEU A 98 13.67 -3.30 -3.26
C LEU A 98 13.35 -2.19 -4.26
N ALA A 99 13.70 -0.95 -3.90
CA ALA A 99 13.59 0.18 -4.80
C ALA A 99 14.76 0.22 -5.78
N PRO A 100 14.50 0.21 -7.09
CA PRO A 100 15.55 0.45 -8.08
C PRO A 100 16.23 1.81 -7.86
N ALA A 101 17.49 1.91 -8.27
CA ALA A 101 18.23 3.17 -8.18
C ALA A 101 17.48 4.30 -8.91
N GLY A 102 17.39 5.48 -8.27
CA GLY A 102 16.66 6.63 -8.80
C GLY A 102 15.14 6.57 -8.60
N THR A 103 14.64 5.66 -7.76
CA THR A 103 13.22 5.68 -7.34
C THR A 103 12.93 6.96 -6.54
N THR A 104 11.94 7.72 -6.99
CA THR A 104 11.59 9.04 -6.40
C THR A 104 10.22 9.05 -5.73
N GLY A 105 9.42 8.01 -5.95
CA GLY A 105 8.09 7.90 -5.40
C GLY A 105 7.41 6.62 -5.84
N ALA A 106 6.12 6.51 -5.51
CA ALA A 106 5.29 5.40 -5.90
C ALA A 106 3.82 5.82 -6.02
N THR A 107 3.05 5.04 -6.76
CA THR A 107 1.58 5.10 -6.71
C THR A 107 1.08 3.90 -5.93
N VAL A 108 0.25 4.12 -4.92
CA VAL A 108 -0.50 3.06 -4.25
C VAL A 108 -1.93 3.04 -4.79
N ARG A 109 -2.44 1.86 -5.15
CA ARG A 109 -3.81 1.64 -5.64
C ARG A 109 -4.49 0.52 -4.87
N LEU A 110 -5.72 0.76 -4.42
CA LEU A 110 -6.57 -0.22 -3.76
C LEU A 110 -7.74 -0.53 -4.68
N GLN A 111 -8.00 -1.80 -4.91
CA GLN A 111 -9.10 -2.26 -5.76
C GLN A 111 -9.64 -3.62 -5.32
N THR A 112 -10.75 -4.01 -5.93
CA THR A 112 -11.29 -5.37 -5.82
C THR A 112 -11.57 -5.93 -7.20
N ASP A 113 -11.18 -7.18 -7.40
CA ASP A 113 -11.48 -7.94 -8.60
C ASP A 113 -12.59 -8.96 -8.32
N GLY A 114 -13.36 -9.28 -9.35
CA GLY A 114 -14.46 -10.25 -9.32
C GLY A 114 -15.62 -9.77 -10.20
N ALA A 115 -16.79 -10.39 -10.06
CA ALA A 115 -17.97 -9.99 -10.83
C ALA A 115 -18.33 -8.51 -10.55
N ASN A 116 -18.49 -7.72 -11.62
CA ASN A 116 -18.79 -6.29 -11.54
C ASN A 116 -19.99 -6.02 -10.63
N SER A 117 -19.88 -4.97 -9.81
CA SER A 117 -20.90 -4.53 -8.85
C SER A 117 -21.30 -5.55 -7.76
N VAL A 118 -20.66 -6.71 -7.72
CA VAL A 118 -20.84 -7.74 -6.69
C VAL A 118 -19.59 -7.86 -5.84
N ALA A 119 -18.42 -7.84 -6.48
CA ALA A 119 -17.14 -7.97 -5.80
C ALA A 119 -16.87 -6.73 -4.93
N ALA A 120 -16.61 -6.96 -3.65
CA ALA A 120 -16.37 -5.90 -2.67
C ALA A 120 -15.25 -6.28 -1.69
N ALA A 121 -14.38 -5.31 -1.44
CA ALA A 121 -13.31 -5.37 -0.47
C ALA A 121 -13.44 -4.22 0.54
N GLN A 122 -12.93 -4.44 1.75
CA GLN A 122 -12.77 -3.39 2.75
C GLN A 122 -11.31 -3.31 3.20
N PHE A 123 -10.83 -2.09 3.39
CA PHE A 123 -9.47 -1.75 3.78
C PHE A 123 -9.52 -0.87 5.01
N GLY A 124 -8.84 -1.25 6.10
CA GLY A 124 -8.94 -0.54 7.39
C GLY A 124 -7.72 0.29 7.76
N SER A 125 -6.53 -0.20 7.42
CA SER A 125 -5.28 0.51 7.71
C SER A 125 -4.27 0.19 6.63
N LEU A 126 -3.53 1.21 6.21
CA LEU A 126 -2.54 1.11 5.16
C LEU A 126 -1.28 1.88 5.53
N VAL A 127 -0.17 1.16 5.52
CA VAL A 127 1.12 1.67 5.98
C VAL A 127 2.18 1.39 4.94
N LEU A 128 2.91 2.42 4.53
CA LEU A 128 4.11 2.32 3.71
C LEU A 128 5.27 2.96 4.46
N LEU A 129 6.33 2.19 4.70
CA LEU A 129 7.52 2.64 5.40
C LEU A 129 8.74 2.44 4.52
N SER A 130 9.62 3.44 4.49
CA SER A 130 11.01 3.25 4.08
C SER A 130 11.73 2.42 5.14
N LEU A 131 12.32 1.30 4.75
CA LEU A 131 13.22 0.55 5.60
C LEU A 131 14.60 1.17 5.42
N GLU A 132 15.12 1.81 6.47
CA GLU A 132 16.49 2.30 6.45
C GLU A 132 17.43 1.10 6.27
N THR A 133 18.39 1.24 5.36
CA THR A 133 19.56 0.36 5.34
C THR A 133 20.16 0.40 6.74
N ARG A 134 20.29 -0.76 7.38
CA ARG A 134 21.17 -0.87 8.55
C ARG A 134 22.50 -0.28 8.12
N GLU A 135 22.97 0.78 8.78
CA GLU A 135 24.35 1.22 8.61
C GLU A 135 25.25 -0.02 8.65
N PRO A 136 26.15 -0.24 7.69
CA PRO A 136 27.18 -1.24 7.89
C PRO A 136 27.92 -0.83 9.16
N LYS A 137 27.77 -1.62 10.23
CA LYS A 137 28.52 -1.44 11.47
C LYS A 137 29.99 -1.22 11.06
N ASN A 138 30.49 -0.04 11.40
CA ASN A 138 31.81 0.47 11.09
C ASN A 138 32.87 -0.61 10.81
N THR A 139 33.46 -0.47 9.63
CA THR A 139 34.83 -0.82 9.26
C THR A 139 35.72 -1.08 10.48
N LEU A 140 36.21 -2.32 10.60
CA LEU A 140 37.29 -2.67 11.53
C LEU A 140 38.46 -1.70 11.30
N GLU A 141 38.69 -0.78 12.24
CA GLU A 141 39.96 -0.07 12.31
C GLU A 141 41.06 -1.12 12.45
N ARG A 142 41.85 -1.26 11.40
CA ARG A 142 43.04 -2.09 11.37
C ARG A 142 44.05 -1.45 12.31
N ILE A 143 44.03 -1.86 13.59
CA ILE A 143 45.12 -1.56 14.52
C ILE A 143 46.36 -2.27 13.98
N VAL A 144 47.28 -1.50 13.43
CA VAL A 144 48.65 -1.95 13.16
C VAL A 144 49.38 -1.83 14.49
N VAL A 145 49.72 -2.97 15.10
CA VAL A 145 50.68 -3.07 16.21
C VAL A 145 52.04 -3.40 15.63
#